data_AF-A0A368YKT2-F1
#
_entry.id   AF-A0A368YKT2-F1
#
_cell.length_a   1.000
_cell.length_b   1.000
_cell.length_c   1.000
_cell.angle_alpha   90.00
_cell.angle_beta   90.00
_cell.angle_gamma   90.00
#
_symmetry.space_group_name_H-M   'P 1'
#
loop_
_entity.id
_entity.type
_entity.pdbx_description
1 polymer ?
#
loop_
_entity_poly.entity_id
_entity_poly.type
_entity_poly.pdbx_seq_one_letter_code
_entity_poly.pdbx_strand_id
1 'polypeptide(L)'
;MKCSQCGAQINEGDIFCGSCGNKVAEEVESVEVEEVEFSEEENSSQEEQVFIDPNQCPNCGSYNTKTKNKLWSIIKNILAIVLLSWIPILGWIVIIFAAIGIIYNLIISKRFICKDCGEEYVPTLDKYREKYQEL
;
A
#
# COMPACT_ATOMS: atom_id res chain seq x y z
N MET A 1 -21.33 23.15 -10.52
CA MET A 1 -22.10 21.98 -11.04
C MET A 1 -22.21 20.88 -9.97
N LYS A 2 -23.02 19.83 -10.14
CA LYS A 2 -23.07 18.66 -9.23
C LYS A 2 -22.56 17.41 -9.93
N CYS A 3 -21.88 16.53 -9.19
CA CYS A 3 -21.35 15.29 -9.73
C CYS A 3 -22.49 14.37 -10.17
N SER A 4 -22.43 13.86 -11.40
CA SER A 4 -23.40 12.88 -11.91
C SER A 4 -23.34 11.54 -11.17
N GLN A 5 -22.19 11.20 -10.58
CA GLN A 5 -22.01 9.94 -9.85
C GLN A 5 -22.40 10.01 -8.38
N CYS A 6 -22.05 11.08 -7.67
CA CYS A 6 -22.23 11.16 -6.20
C CYS A 6 -23.06 12.35 -5.71
N GLY A 7 -23.45 13.27 -6.60
CA GLY A 7 -24.24 14.45 -6.25
C GLY A 7 -23.46 15.55 -5.52
N ALA A 8 -22.16 15.38 -5.25
CA ALA A 8 -21.33 16.39 -4.60
C ALA A 8 -21.21 17.67 -5.43
N GLN A 9 -21.07 18.81 -4.75
CA GLN A 9 -20.83 20.10 -5.39
C GLN A 9 -19.44 20.09 -6.05
N ILE A 10 -19.35 20.51 -7.30
CA ILE A 10 -18.11 20.62 -8.07
C ILE A 10 -17.96 22.06 -8.55
N ASN A 11 -16.75 22.59 -8.44
CA ASN A 11 -16.44 23.95 -8.88
C ASN A 11 -16.22 23.98 -10.39
N GLU A 12 -16.45 25.14 -10.99
CA GLU A 12 -16.21 25.35 -12.42
C GLU A 12 -14.71 25.28 -12.69
N GLY A 13 -14.30 24.45 -13.66
CA GLY A 13 -12.89 24.17 -13.97
C GLY A 13 -12.31 22.90 -13.33
N ASP A 14 -13.04 22.25 -12.42
CA ASP A 14 -12.60 20.98 -11.83
C ASP A 14 -12.69 19.83 -12.85
N ILE A 15 -11.54 19.21 -13.15
CA ILE A 15 -11.46 18.06 -14.09
C ILE A 15 -12.05 16.79 -13.46
N PHE A 16 -11.98 16.67 -12.13
CA PHE A 16 -12.45 15.53 -11.36
C PHE A 16 -13.22 15.97 -10.12
N CYS A 17 -14.16 15.15 -9.66
CA CYS A 17 -14.89 15.38 -8.42
C CYS A 17 -14.00 15.08 -7.20
N GLY A 18 -13.70 16.08 -6.37
CA GLY A 18 -12.90 15.91 -5.15
C GLY A 18 -13.53 15.01 -4.08
N SER A 19 -14.82 14.63 -4.22
CA SER A 19 -15.50 13.75 -3.27
C SER A 19 -15.52 12.27 -3.65
N CYS A 20 -15.53 11.94 -4.96
CA CYS A 20 -15.60 10.55 -5.42
C CYS A 20 -14.59 10.18 -6.52
N GLY A 21 -13.82 11.15 -7.02
CA GLY A 21 -12.83 10.94 -8.06
C GLY A 21 -13.39 10.81 -9.48
N ASN A 22 -14.71 10.88 -9.68
CA ASN A 22 -15.29 10.79 -11.03
C ASN A 22 -14.82 11.95 -11.92
N LYS A 23 -14.47 11.67 -13.18
CA LYS A 23 -14.09 12.69 -14.17
C LYS A 23 -15.32 13.51 -14.58
N VAL A 24 -15.14 14.83 -14.67
CA VAL A 24 -16.23 15.82 -14.83
C VAL A 24 -16.05 16.70 -16.07
N ALA A 25 -14.81 16.86 -16.56
CA ALA A 25 -14.54 17.76 -17.68
C ALA A 25 -15.24 17.34 -18.98
N GLU A 26 -16.24 18.14 -19.37
CA GLU A 26 -16.65 18.37 -20.75
C GLU A 26 -15.74 19.43 -21.38
N GLU A 27 -15.52 19.27 -22.68
CA GLU A 27 -14.54 19.91 -23.54
C GLU A 27 -14.54 21.45 -23.42
N VAL A 28 -13.40 22.02 -23.02
CA VAL A 28 -13.14 23.45 -23.18
C VAL A 28 -12.79 23.72 -24.64
N GLU A 29 -13.76 24.33 -25.31
CA GLU A 29 -13.77 24.87 -26.66
C GLU A 29 -12.57 25.81 -26.90
N SER A 30 -11.79 25.47 -27.93
CA SER A 30 -10.80 26.27 -28.68
C SER A 30 -10.20 27.52 -28.03
N VAL A 31 -8.96 27.41 -27.55
CA VAL A 31 -8.02 28.53 -27.48
C VAL A 31 -6.92 28.28 -28.51
N GLU A 32 -6.70 29.25 -29.39
CA GLU A 32 -5.73 29.22 -30.49
C GLU A 32 -4.33 28.83 -30.00
N VAL A 33 -3.75 27.85 -30.70
CA VAL A 33 -2.43 27.28 -30.45
C VAL A 33 -1.40 28.21 -31.11
N GLU A 34 -0.69 29.02 -30.33
CA GLU A 34 0.63 29.50 -30.75
C GLU A 34 1.63 28.33 -30.59
N GLU A 35 2.31 28.00 -31.68
CA GLU A 35 3.39 27.01 -31.74
C GLU A 35 4.51 27.42 -30.79
N VAL A 36 4.55 26.81 -29.61
CA VAL A 36 5.74 26.80 -28.76
C VAL A 36 6.54 25.56 -29.15
N GLU A 37 7.68 25.79 -29.79
CA GLU A 37 8.71 24.78 -30.04
C GLU A 37 9.12 24.14 -28.70
N PHE A 38 8.55 22.97 -28.43
CA PHE A 38 8.99 22.10 -27.34
C PHE A 38 10.15 21.26 -27.87
N SER A 39 11.36 21.68 -27.54
CA SER A 39 12.59 20.95 -27.79
C SER A 39 12.48 19.52 -27.25
N GLU A 40 12.73 18.55 -28.13
CA GLU A 40 12.97 17.15 -27.80
C GLU A 40 14.25 17.04 -26.96
N GLU A 41 14.13 17.27 -25.65
CA GLU A 41 15.09 16.77 -24.69
C GLU A 41 14.53 15.50 -24.08
N GLU A 42 15.04 14.39 -24.61
CA GLU A 42 15.04 13.07 -24.00
C GLU A 42 15.36 13.17 -22.51
N ASN A 43 14.33 13.04 -21.66
CA ASN A 43 14.53 12.66 -20.27
C ASN A 43 13.87 11.31 -20.01
N SER A 44 14.52 10.28 -20.56
CA SER A 44 14.38 8.91 -20.10
C SER A 44 14.71 8.84 -18.61
N SER A 45 13.98 8.01 -17.86
CA SER A 45 14.12 7.71 -16.43
C SER A 45 13.38 8.61 -15.43
N GLN A 46 12.06 8.68 -15.57
CA GLN A 46 11.19 8.66 -14.39
C GLN A 46 10.47 7.32 -14.34
N GLU A 47 11.03 6.39 -13.55
CA GLU A 47 10.22 5.36 -12.93
C GLU A 47 9.12 6.08 -12.16
N GLU A 48 7.91 6.10 -12.71
CA GLU A 48 6.72 6.46 -11.97
C GLU A 48 6.54 5.39 -10.88
N GLN A 49 7.12 5.67 -9.71
CA GLN A 49 6.95 4.91 -8.50
C GLN A 49 5.47 5.03 -8.12
N VAL A 50 4.63 4.17 -8.69
CA VAL A 50 3.22 4.02 -8.32
C VAL A 50 3.20 3.78 -6.82
N PHE A 51 2.82 4.82 -6.07
CA PHE A 51 2.67 4.81 -4.62
C PHE A 51 1.38 4.04 -4.33
N ILE A 52 1.51 2.74 -4.06
CA ILE A 52 0.38 1.89 -3.69
C ILE A 52 0.06 2.17 -2.23
N ASP A 53 -1.10 2.76 -1.94
CA ASP A 53 -1.59 2.94 -0.57
C ASP A 53 -1.82 1.55 0.06
N PRO A 54 -1.09 1.18 1.13
CA PRO A 54 -1.20 -0.13 1.77
C PRO A 54 -2.60 -0.46 2.29
N ASN A 55 -3.46 0.54 2.47
CA ASN A 55 -4.82 0.37 2.99
C ASN A 55 -5.86 0.15 1.89
N GLN A 56 -5.49 0.28 0.62
CA GLN A 56 -6.39 0.02 -0.51
C GLN A 56 -6.30 -1.45 -0.93
N CYS A 57 -7.45 -2.13 -0.95
CA CYS A 57 -7.52 -3.54 -1.34
C CYS A 57 -7.27 -3.71 -2.86
N PRO A 58 -6.33 -4.57 -3.30
CA PRO A 58 -6.03 -4.77 -4.72
C PRO A 58 -7.16 -5.45 -5.50
N ASN A 59 -8.07 -6.17 -4.83
CA ASN A 59 -9.16 -6.88 -5.49
C ASN A 59 -10.40 -5.98 -5.73
N CYS A 60 -10.71 -5.05 -4.82
CA CYS A 60 -11.95 -4.27 -4.88
C CYS A 60 -11.78 -2.76 -4.69
N GLY A 61 -10.57 -2.27 -4.40
CA GLY A 61 -10.29 -0.85 -4.18
C GLY A 61 -10.79 -0.28 -2.85
N SER A 62 -11.37 -1.10 -1.96
CA SER A 62 -11.87 -0.66 -0.65
C SER A 62 -10.74 -0.31 0.33
N TYR A 63 -10.99 0.68 1.18
CA TYR A 63 -10.13 1.08 2.30
C TYR A 63 -10.49 0.42 3.64
N ASN A 64 -11.51 -0.45 3.67
CA ASN A 64 -11.97 -1.14 4.88
C ASN A 64 -11.17 -2.41 5.16
N THR A 65 -9.91 -2.27 5.58
CA THR A 65 -9.00 -3.40 5.79
C THR A 65 -8.70 -3.62 7.27
N LYS A 66 -8.46 -4.87 7.69
CA LYS A 66 -8.13 -5.24 9.07
C LYS A 66 -6.82 -6.03 9.11
N THR A 67 -5.89 -5.60 9.94
CA THR A 67 -4.62 -6.30 10.15
C THR A 67 -4.84 -7.54 11.03
N LYS A 68 -4.35 -8.70 10.59
CA LYS A 68 -4.40 -9.94 11.37
C LYS A 68 -3.10 -10.11 12.16
N ASN A 69 -3.06 -9.65 13.40
CA ASN A 69 -1.88 -9.82 14.24
C ASN A 69 -1.78 -11.26 14.76
N LYS A 70 -0.66 -11.93 14.48
CA LYS A 70 -0.38 -13.29 14.95
C LYS A 70 0.20 -13.27 16.37
N LEU A 71 -0.46 -12.56 17.29
CA LEU A 71 -0.02 -12.29 18.67
C LEU A 71 0.38 -13.56 19.43
N TRP A 72 -0.30 -14.67 19.13
CA TRP A 72 -0.05 -15.98 19.74
C TRP A 72 1.35 -16.55 19.45
N SER A 73 1.94 -16.23 18.28
CA SER A 73 3.28 -16.69 17.93
C SER A 73 4.36 -15.95 18.73
N ILE A 74 4.11 -14.68 19.08
CA ILE A 74 5.00 -13.85 19.88
C ILE A 74 5.03 -14.36 21.31
N ILE A 75 3.86 -14.66 21.89
CA ILE A 75 3.72 -15.18 23.26
C ILE A 75 4.49 -16.50 23.43
N LYS A 76 4.40 -17.41 22.44
CA LYS A 76 5.14 -18.69 22.46
C LYS A 76 6.66 -18.48 22.46
N ASN A 77 7.17 -17.55 21.66
CA ASN A 77 8.60 -17.28 21.58
C ASN A 77 9.11 -16.58 22.86
N ILE A 78 8.36 -15.63 23.41
CA ILE A 78 8.70 -14.97 24.68
C ILE A 78 8.75 -15.99 25.83
N LEU A 79 7.77 -16.89 25.92
CA LEU A 79 7.74 -17.95 26.94
C LEU A 79 9.01 -18.84 26.87
N ALA A 80 9.44 -19.22 25.67
CA ALA A 80 10.65 -20.03 25.47
C ALA A 80 11.93 -19.29 25.88
N ILE A 81 12.03 -17.99 25.59
CA ILE A 81 13.18 -17.16 25.99
C ILE A 81 13.27 -17.04 27.51
N VAL A 82 12.14 -16.80 28.18
CA VAL A 82 12.07 -16.71 29.65
C VAL A 82 12.51 -18.03 30.29
N LEU A 83 12.14 -19.18 29.71
CA LEU A 83 12.56 -20.51 30.19
C LEU A 83 14.07 -20.78 29.99
N LEU A 84 14.69 -20.24 28.94
CA LEU A 84 16.12 -20.42 28.65
C LEU A 84 17.02 -19.39 29.37
N SER A 85 16.43 -18.31 29.90
CA SER A 85 17.17 -17.21 30.55
C SER A 85 17.76 -17.57 31.92
N TRP A 86 17.43 -18.72 32.50
CA TRP A 86 18.06 -19.22 33.73
C TRP A 86 19.55 -19.54 33.53
N ILE A 87 20.02 -19.74 32.29
CA ILE A 87 21.37 -20.26 32.00
C ILE A 87 22.38 -19.10 31.91
N PRO A 88 23.31 -18.96 32.89
CA PRO A 88 24.09 -17.73 33.09
C PRO A 88 25.16 -17.41 32.02
N ILE A 89 25.49 -18.33 31.11
CA ILE A 89 26.63 -18.20 30.17
C ILE A 89 26.19 -17.89 28.73
N LEU A 90 24.93 -18.20 28.37
CA LEU A 90 24.39 -18.03 27.01
C LEU A 90 23.38 -16.90 26.89
N GLY A 91 23.10 -16.19 28.00
CA GLY A 91 21.97 -15.28 28.12
C GLY A 91 21.90 -14.23 27.02
N TRP A 92 23.00 -13.54 26.72
CA TRP A 92 22.97 -12.41 25.78
C TRP A 92 22.90 -12.86 24.31
N ILE A 93 23.58 -13.95 23.96
CA ILE A 93 23.54 -14.50 22.59
C ILE A 93 22.11 -14.97 22.27
N VAL A 94 21.48 -15.69 23.19
CA VAL A 94 20.08 -16.15 23.03
C VAL A 94 19.12 -14.97 22.95
N ILE A 95 19.31 -13.91 23.75
CA ILE A 95 18.49 -12.69 23.70
C ILE A 95 18.64 -11.98 22.34
N ILE A 96 19.85 -11.85 21.81
CA ILE A 96 20.10 -11.17 20.52
C ILE A 96 19.45 -11.96 19.37
N PHE A 97 19.69 -13.27 19.27
CA PHE A 97 19.09 -14.09 18.22
C PHE A 97 17.56 -14.13 18.33
N ALA A 98 17.02 -14.15 19.54
CA ALA A 98 15.59 -14.11 19.75
C ALA A 98 14.97 -12.74 19.40
N ALA A 99 15.62 -11.64 19.74
CA ALA A 99 15.20 -10.30 19.35
C ALA A 99 15.20 -10.14 17.83
N ILE A 100 16.26 -10.61 17.15
CA ILE A 100 16.35 -10.64 15.69
C ILE A 100 15.20 -11.47 15.11
N GLY A 101 14.94 -12.68 15.63
CA GLY A 101 13.85 -13.53 15.17
C GLY A 101 12.46 -12.89 15.35
N ILE A 102 12.23 -12.20 16.48
CA ILE A 102 10.99 -11.45 16.73
C ILE A 102 10.86 -10.29 15.74
N ILE A 103 11.92 -9.51 15.53
CA ILE A 103 11.95 -8.39 14.59
C ILE A 103 11.68 -8.87 13.16
N TYR A 104 12.36 -9.93 12.70
CA TYR A 104 12.13 -10.52 11.38
C TYR A 104 10.68 -11.00 11.21
N ASN A 105 10.09 -11.64 12.23
CA ASN A 105 8.70 -12.12 12.18
C ASN A 105 7.67 -10.97 12.09
N LEU A 106 7.91 -9.88 12.82
CA LEU A 106 7.10 -8.66 12.80
C LEU A 106 7.17 -7.93 11.45
N ILE A 107 8.35 -7.93 10.81
CA ILE A 107 8.56 -7.29 9.51
C ILE A 107 7.88 -8.09 8.38
N ILE A 108 7.91 -9.43 8.44
CA ILE A 108 7.57 -10.28 7.27
C ILE A 108 6.07 -10.55 7.09
N SER A 109 5.20 -10.33 8.08
CA SER A 109 3.86 -10.96 8.06
C SER A 109 2.66 -10.10 8.41
N LYS A 110 2.64 -8.80 8.05
CA LYS A 110 1.39 -8.04 8.10
C LYS A 110 0.48 -8.46 6.95
N ARG A 111 -0.35 -9.48 7.18
CA ARG A 111 -1.47 -9.83 6.30
C ARG A 111 -2.66 -8.95 6.62
N PHE A 112 -3.27 -8.41 5.58
CA PHE A 112 -4.46 -7.59 5.65
C PHE A 112 -5.63 -8.38 5.08
N ILE A 113 -6.81 -8.24 5.71
CA ILE A 113 -8.05 -8.81 5.20
C ILE A 113 -8.98 -7.65 4.86
N CYS A 114 -9.51 -7.64 3.64
CA CYS A 114 -10.56 -6.70 3.25
C CYS A 114 -11.90 -7.12 3.86
N LYS A 115 -12.64 -6.20 4.50
CA LYS A 115 -13.95 -6.50 5.09
C LYS A 115 -15.07 -6.57 4.06
N ASP A 116 -14.88 -5.94 2.90
CA ASP A 116 -15.93 -5.82 1.90
C ASP A 116 -15.93 -7.03 0.95
N CYS A 117 -14.75 -7.45 0.45
CA CYS A 117 -14.63 -8.63 -0.41
C CYS A 117 -14.11 -9.89 0.29
N GLY A 118 -13.58 -9.78 1.50
CA GLY A 118 -13.00 -10.92 2.24
C GLY A 118 -11.59 -11.35 1.80
N GLU A 119 -11.01 -10.69 0.79
CA GLU A 119 -9.69 -11.04 0.26
C GLU A 119 -8.58 -10.83 1.28
N GLU A 120 -7.69 -11.81 1.43
CA GLU A 120 -6.47 -11.71 2.26
C GLU A 120 -5.27 -11.37 1.36
N TYR A 121 -4.58 -10.25 1.61
CA TYR A 121 -3.49 -9.77 0.78
C TYR A 121 -2.30 -9.21 1.58
N VAL A 122 -1.15 -9.05 0.94
CA VAL A 122 0.10 -8.55 1.54
C VAL A 122 0.63 -7.40 0.70
N PRO A 123 0.59 -6.15 1.20
CA PRO A 123 0.91 -4.95 0.41
C PRO A 123 2.29 -4.96 -0.25
N THR A 124 3.26 -5.70 0.28
CA THR A 124 4.63 -5.76 -0.23
C THR A 124 4.88 -6.87 -1.25
N LEU A 125 3.96 -7.82 -1.46
CA LEU A 125 4.16 -8.97 -2.36
C LEU A 125 3.36 -8.90 -3.66
N ASP A 126 2.24 -8.17 -3.69
CA ASP A 126 1.37 -8.16 -4.87
C ASP A 126 2.05 -7.48 -6.07
N LYS A 127 2.83 -6.41 -5.85
CA LYS A 127 3.68 -5.78 -6.88
C LYS A 127 4.78 -6.71 -7.42
N TYR A 128 5.25 -7.66 -6.61
CA TYR A 128 6.19 -8.71 -7.04
C TYR A 128 5.51 -9.87 -7.77
N ARG A 129 4.19 -10.04 -7.68
CA ARG A 129 3.50 -11.10 -8.44
C ARG A 129 3.22 -10.68 -9.87
N GLU A 130 2.70 -9.47 -10.07
CA GLU A 130 2.38 -8.94 -11.40
C GLU A 130 3.62 -8.90 -12.30
N LYS A 131 4.77 -8.43 -11.77
CA LYS A 131 6.04 -8.36 -12.51
C LYS A 131 6.60 -9.71 -12.98
N TYR A 132 6.20 -10.84 -12.37
CA TYR A 132 6.74 -12.17 -12.68
C TYR A 132 5.69 -13.12 -13.27
N GLN A 133 4.42 -12.71 -13.38
CA GLN A 133 3.41 -13.44 -14.15
C GLN A 133 3.48 -13.13 -15.65
N GLU A 134 4.21 -12.09 -16.06
CA GLU A 134 4.46 -11.72 -17.45
C GLU A 134 5.79 -12.29 -18.01
N LEU A 135 6.51 -13.10 -17.23
CA LEU A 135 7.74 -13.82 -17.62
C LEU A 135 7.46 -15.32 -17.84
#